data_AF-A0A916SQL4-F1
#
_entry.id   AF-A0A916SQL4-F1
#
_cell.length_a   1.000
_cell.length_b   1.000
_cell.length_c   1.000
_cell.angle_alpha   90.00
_cell.angle_beta   90.00
_cell.angle_gamma   90.00
#
_symmetry.space_group_name_H-M   'P 1'
#
loop_
_entity.id
_entity.type
_entity.pdbx_description
1 polymer ?
#
loop_
_entity_poly.entity_id
_entity_poly.type
_entity_poly.pdbx_seq_one_letter_code
_entity_poly.pdbx_strand_id
1 'polypeptide(L)'
;MPALLWISSANNGAGPRRETITYGSASNMAPLGMSALDLLEARLANSQPITIDDLGGVDEILADADRLHAAPFLDVLADMISSAPPADGALLHDFLVSGFDVARDPQSFRDAIDRLIRSTTLRAAMMQAVVAIFTRRVRERGSDRETLIAAYALEGLFRLALEGDVNRHRPLLELAEVASDVPGAFARHVAKIGGAAFHAWGDDDLLTMLHRLLDNPEAEGEAAFELGRAHLARALDGKDLAAILGGLDTARLLFERAREADDDRSDARAYIDRRLI
;
A
#
# COMPACT_ATOMS: atom_id res chain seq x y z
N MET A 1 -46.49 12.00 -44.07
CA MET A 1 -47.14 11.18 -45.12
C MET A 1 -46.67 11.73 -46.46
N PRO A 2 -46.16 10.92 -47.41
CA PRO A 2 -46.66 9.58 -47.72
C PRO A 2 -45.60 8.48 -48.05
N ALA A 3 -46.13 7.26 -48.19
CA ALA A 3 -45.79 6.18 -49.11
C ALA A 3 -44.49 5.37 -48.95
N LEU A 4 -44.66 4.23 -48.24
CA LEU A 4 -43.97 2.97 -48.51
C LEU A 4 -44.25 2.50 -49.95
N LEU A 5 -43.19 2.14 -50.68
CA LEU A 5 -43.26 1.34 -51.90
C LEU A 5 -42.46 0.06 -51.68
N TRP A 6 -43.18 -1.06 -51.63
CA TRP A 6 -42.64 -2.40 -51.73
C TRP A 6 -42.32 -2.70 -53.20
N ILE A 7 -41.08 -3.12 -53.48
CA ILE A 7 -40.76 -3.93 -54.65
C ILE A 7 -39.93 -5.11 -54.16
N SER A 8 -40.50 -6.30 -54.28
CA SER A 8 -39.78 -7.57 -54.21
C SER A 8 -39.41 -7.97 -55.63
N SER A 9 -38.14 -8.29 -55.88
CA SER A 9 -37.76 -9.19 -56.96
C SER A 9 -36.45 -9.90 -56.65
N ALA A 10 -36.44 -11.17 -57.01
CA ALA A 10 -35.55 -12.22 -56.60
C ALA A 10 -34.15 -12.16 -57.24
N ASN A 11 -33.18 -12.60 -56.42
CA ASN A 11 -32.14 -13.60 -56.72
C ASN A 11 -31.09 -13.29 -57.81
N ASN A 12 -29.83 -13.13 -57.39
CA ASN A 12 -28.76 -14.02 -57.86
C ASN A 12 -27.51 -13.91 -56.97
N GLY A 13 -26.91 -15.08 -56.74
CA GLY A 13 -25.97 -15.34 -55.66
C GLY A 13 -24.61 -14.67 -55.75
N ALA A 14 -24.04 -14.45 -54.58
CA ALA A 14 -22.62 -14.58 -54.25
C ALA A 14 -22.54 -14.39 -52.73
N GLY A 15 -22.38 -15.46 -51.96
CA GLY A 15 -22.26 -15.37 -50.51
C GLY A 15 -20.95 -14.71 -50.09
N PRO A 16 -20.94 -13.85 -49.05
CA PRO A 16 -19.74 -13.57 -48.31
C PRO A 16 -19.61 -14.56 -47.15
N ARG A 17 -18.41 -15.13 -47.02
CA ARG A 17 -17.96 -16.00 -45.93
C ARG A 17 -18.33 -15.38 -44.59
N ARG A 18 -19.09 -16.13 -43.77
CA ARG A 18 -19.15 -15.88 -42.33
C ARG A 18 -17.82 -16.34 -41.76
N GLU A 19 -16.93 -15.38 -41.48
CA GLU A 19 -15.82 -15.60 -40.55
C GLU A 19 -16.42 -15.75 -39.16
N THR A 20 -16.70 -17.00 -38.80
CA THR A 20 -16.94 -17.40 -37.43
C THR A 20 -15.62 -17.18 -36.68
N ILE A 21 -15.49 -16.05 -35.99
CA ILE A 21 -14.43 -15.88 -34.98
C ILE A 21 -14.83 -16.75 -33.79
N THR A 22 -14.41 -18.01 -33.84
CA THR A 22 -14.34 -18.87 -32.66
C THR A 22 -13.34 -18.24 -31.70
N TYR A 23 -13.83 -17.64 -30.61
CA TYR A 23 -13.03 -17.52 -29.39
C TYR A 23 -12.73 -18.94 -28.94
N GLY A 24 -11.57 -19.45 -29.31
CA GLY A 24 -11.01 -20.63 -28.68
C GLY A 24 -10.66 -20.24 -27.25
N SER A 25 -11.44 -20.69 -26.28
CA SER A 25 -10.90 -21.00 -24.95
C SER A 25 -9.80 -22.02 -25.17
N ALA A 26 -8.56 -21.56 -25.26
CA ALA A 26 -7.42 -22.42 -25.04
C ALA A 26 -7.47 -22.78 -23.55
N SER A 27 -8.08 -23.91 -23.23
CA SER A 27 -7.76 -24.61 -21.99
C SER A 27 -6.27 -24.92 -22.06
N ASN A 28 -5.45 -24.03 -21.50
CA ASN A 28 -4.07 -24.31 -21.17
C ASN A 28 -4.13 -25.33 -20.04
N MET A 29 -4.24 -26.62 -20.40
CA MET A 29 -3.96 -27.67 -19.44
C MET A 29 -2.53 -27.43 -18.95
N ALA A 30 -2.39 -27.16 -17.65
CA ALA A 30 -1.09 -27.08 -17.00
C ALA A 30 -0.24 -28.29 -17.44
N PRO A 31 1.03 -28.09 -17.84
CA PRO A 31 1.92 -29.21 -18.12
C PRO A 31 1.94 -30.13 -16.89
N LEU A 32 1.54 -31.39 -17.11
CA LEU A 32 1.39 -32.42 -16.08
C LEU A 32 2.62 -32.43 -15.15
N GLY A 33 2.43 -31.99 -13.90
CA GLY A 33 3.43 -32.06 -12.83
C GLY A 33 4.11 -30.74 -12.43
N MET A 34 3.80 -29.59 -13.05
CA MET A 34 4.25 -28.29 -12.56
C MET A 34 3.29 -27.74 -11.50
N SER A 35 3.83 -27.23 -10.40
CA SER A 35 3.06 -26.59 -9.34
C SER A 35 2.61 -25.18 -9.72
N ALA A 36 1.64 -24.61 -9.00
CA ALA A 36 1.18 -23.24 -9.24
C ALA A 36 2.33 -22.22 -9.12
N LEU A 37 3.28 -22.41 -8.20
CA LEU A 37 4.47 -21.57 -8.11
C LEU A 37 5.38 -21.70 -9.34
N ASP A 38 5.61 -22.91 -9.85
CA ASP A 38 6.46 -23.10 -11.03
C ASP A 38 5.83 -22.44 -12.27
N LEU A 39 4.51 -22.51 -12.39
CA LEU A 39 3.74 -21.84 -13.44
C LEU A 39 3.83 -20.31 -13.30
N LEU A 40 3.70 -19.80 -12.08
CA LEU A 40 3.83 -18.38 -11.78
C LEU A 40 5.21 -17.85 -12.19
N GLU A 41 6.28 -18.50 -11.75
CA GLU A 41 7.65 -18.13 -12.08
C GLU A 41 7.92 -18.16 -13.59
N ALA A 42 7.42 -19.19 -14.28
CA ALA A 42 7.53 -19.29 -15.73
C ALA A 42 6.81 -18.14 -16.46
N ARG A 43 5.66 -17.69 -15.96
CA ARG A 43 4.91 -16.57 -16.55
C ARG A 43 5.57 -15.23 -16.28
N LEU A 44 6.06 -15.00 -15.06
CA LEU A 44 6.80 -13.79 -14.71
C LEU A 44 8.05 -13.63 -15.56
N ALA A 45 8.79 -14.72 -15.80
CA ALA A 45 9.96 -14.70 -16.69
C ALA A 45 9.63 -14.25 -18.13
N ASN A 46 8.38 -14.42 -18.57
CA ASN A 46 7.90 -14.03 -19.89
C ASN A 46 7.11 -12.70 -19.89
N SER A 47 7.03 -12.00 -18.75
CA SER A 47 6.31 -10.71 -18.60
C SER A 47 4.86 -10.75 -19.08
N GLN A 48 4.17 -11.88 -18.89
CA GLN A 48 2.76 -12.04 -19.29
C GLN A 48 1.83 -11.70 -18.11
N PRO A 49 0.62 -11.16 -18.38
CA PRO A 49 -0.44 -11.09 -17.38
C PRO A 49 -0.73 -12.50 -16.84
N ILE A 50 -0.98 -12.59 -15.53
CA ILE A 50 -1.22 -13.86 -14.84
C ILE A 50 -2.70 -13.92 -14.46
N THR A 51 -3.35 -15.00 -14.86
CA THR A 51 -4.73 -15.33 -14.47
C THR A 51 -4.77 -16.58 -13.59
N ILE A 52 -5.90 -16.80 -12.92
CA ILE A 52 -6.13 -18.01 -12.10
C ILE A 52 -5.96 -19.29 -12.94
N ASP A 53 -6.46 -19.30 -14.16
CA ASP A 53 -6.34 -20.45 -15.08
C ASP A 53 -4.90 -20.72 -15.50
N ASP A 54 -4.06 -19.67 -15.60
CA ASP A 54 -2.64 -19.83 -15.92
C ASP A 54 -1.86 -20.57 -14.83
N LEU A 55 -2.37 -20.58 -13.60
CA LEU A 55 -1.80 -21.27 -12.44
C LEU A 55 -2.46 -22.64 -12.17
N GLY A 56 -3.31 -23.12 -13.08
CA GLY A 56 -4.01 -24.41 -12.94
C GLY A 56 -5.35 -24.33 -12.23
N GLY A 57 -5.85 -23.13 -11.92
CA GLY A 57 -7.14 -22.92 -11.26
C GLY A 57 -7.03 -22.77 -9.74
N VAL A 58 -8.17 -22.51 -9.09
CA VAL A 58 -8.25 -22.24 -7.64
C VAL A 58 -7.72 -23.41 -6.82
N ASP A 59 -8.11 -24.65 -7.14
CA ASP A 59 -7.72 -25.83 -6.36
C ASP A 59 -6.20 -26.04 -6.33
N GLU A 60 -5.51 -25.80 -7.47
CA GLU A 60 -4.05 -25.91 -7.56
C GLU A 60 -3.34 -24.78 -6.80
N ILE A 61 -3.87 -23.56 -6.86
CA ILE A 61 -3.37 -22.43 -6.06
C ILE A 61 -3.46 -22.73 -4.56
N LEU A 62 -4.60 -23.27 -4.11
CA LEU A 62 -4.80 -23.63 -2.71
C LEU A 62 -3.94 -24.82 -2.29
N ALA A 63 -3.73 -25.79 -3.17
CA ALA A 63 -2.87 -26.95 -2.91
C ALA A 63 -1.38 -26.55 -2.75
N ASP A 64 -0.93 -25.49 -3.43
CA ASP A 64 0.45 -24.99 -3.37
C ASP A 64 0.62 -23.75 -2.47
N ALA A 65 -0.35 -23.48 -1.58
CA ALA A 65 -0.45 -22.22 -0.86
C ALA A 65 0.77 -21.89 0.00
N ASP A 66 1.32 -22.86 0.73
CA ASP A 66 2.50 -22.63 1.57
C ASP A 66 3.71 -22.16 0.76
N ARG A 67 3.89 -22.70 -0.45
CA ARG A 67 5.00 -22.33 -1.34
C ARG A 67 4.77 -20.95 -1.96
N LEU A 68 3.54 -20.67 -2.40
CA LEU A 68 3.15 -19.36 -2.92
C LEU A 68 3.29 -18.25 -1.87
N HIS A 69 2.86 -18.49 -0.62
CA HIS A 69 2.99 -17.53 0.47
C HIS A 69 4.44 -17.30 0.93
N ALA A 70 5.31 -18.30 0.78
CA ALA A 70 6.73 -18.16 1.08
C ALA A 70 7.51 -17.40 -0.01
N ALA A 71 6.96 -17.33 -1.22
CA ALA A 71 7.57 -16.66 -2.36
C ALA A 71 7.34 -15.12 -2.32
N PRO A 72 8.24 -14.31 -2.91
CA PRO A 72 8.17 -12.85 -2.87
C PRO A 72 7.21 -12.28 -3.95
N PHE A 73 5.99 -12.83 -4.04
CA PHE A 73 5.02 -12.52 -5.11
C PHE A 73 3.61 -12.19 -4.58
N LEU A 74 3.46 -11.81 -3.31
CA LEU A 74 2.17 -11.48 -2.70
C LEU A 74 1.42 -10.37 -3.46
N ASP A 75 2.14 -9.37 -3.97
CA ASP A 75 1.59 -8.26 -4.76
C ASP A 75 1.04 -8.74 -6.11
N VAL A 76 1.73 -9.69 -6.76
CA VAL A 76 1.27 -10.33 -8.00
C VAL A 76 0.02 -11.16 -7.74
N LEU A 77 0.00 -11.91 -6.65
CA LEU A 77 -1.17 -12.68 -6.22
C LEU A 77 -2.36 -11.75 -5.91
N ALA A 78 -2.12 -10.61 -5.25
CA ALA A 78 -3.14 -9.61 -4.98
C ALA A 78 -3.73 -9.00 -6.27
N ASP A 79 -2.88 -8.67 -7.24
CA ASP A 79 -3.31 -8.12 -8.54
C ASP A 79 -4.16 -9.15 -9.33
N MET A 80 -3.68 -10.40 -9.40
CA MET A 80 -4.39 -11.52 -10.03
C MET A 80 -5.77 -11.75 -9.38
N ILE A 81 -5.82 -11.84 -8.05
CA ILE A 81 -7.07 -12.11 -7.30
C ILE A 81 -8.03 -10.92 -7.43
N SER A 82 -7.52 -9.69 -7.45
CA SER A 82 -8.36 -8.49 -7.65
C SER A 82 -9.09 -8.48 -9.01
N SER A 83 -8.52 -9.18 -10.00
CA SER A 83 -9.05 -9.28 -11.36
C SER A 83 -9.86 -10.57 -11.59
N ALA A 84 -9.96 -11.45 -10.59
CA ALA A 84 -10.62 -12.74 -10.71
C ALA A 84 -12.16 -12.60 -10.78
N PRO A 85 -12.86 -13.53 -11.45
CA PRO A 85 -14.31 -13.57 -11.45
C PRO A 85 -14.90 -13.74 -10.03
N PRO A 86 -16.07 -13.15 -9.72
CA PRO A 86 -16.66 -13.22 -8.38
C PRO A 86 -16.94 -14.65 -7.86
N ALA A 87 -17.10 -15.62 -8.77
CA ALA A 87 -17.40 -17.02 -8.42
C ALA A 87 -16.30 -17.67 -7.56
N ASP A 88 -15.05 -17.24 -7.74
CA ASP A 88 -13.87 -17.81 -7.09
C ASP A 88 -13.40 -16.97 -5.89
N GLY A 89 -14.05 -15.83 -5.65
CA GLY A 89 -13.53 -14.75 -4.81
C GLY A 89 -13.31 -15.13 -3.35
N ALA A 90 -14.24 -15.84 -2.71
CA ALA A 90 -14.16 -16.08 -1.26
C ALA A 90 -12.92 -16.88 -0.85
N LEU A 91 -12.66 -18.02 -1.51
CA LEU A 91 -11.49 -18.86 -1.22
C LEU A 91 -10.18 -18.15 -1.54
N LEU A 92 -10.14 -17.39 -2.64
CA LEU A 92 -8.96 -16.62 -3.03
C LEU A 92 -8.71 -15.43 -2.09
N HIS A 93 -9.75 -14.82 -1.53
CA HIS A 93 -9.60 -13.79 -0.50
C HIS A 93 -9.02 -14.37 0.79
N ASP A 94 -9.50 -15.53 1.25
CA ASP A 94 -8.98 -16.22 2.44
C ASP A 94 -7.52 -16.67 2.24
N PHE A 95 -7.19 -17.13 1.03
CA PHE A 95 -5.82 -17.39 0.61
C PHE A 95 -4.96 -16.12 0.73
N LEU A 96 -5.39 -15.00 0.15
CA LEU A 96 -4.62 -13.76 0.17
C LEU A 96 -4.48 -13.17 1.59
N VAL A 97 -5.51 -13.32 2.43
CA VAL A 97 -5.44 -12.98 3.87
C VAL A 97 -4.35 -13.79 4.56
N SER A 98 -4.27 -15.10 4.29
CA SER A 98 -3.21 -15.96 4.82
C SER A 98 -1.83 -15.54 4.29
N GLY A 99 -1.75 -15.12 3.03
CA GLY A 99 -0.55 -14.51 2.45
C GLY A 99 -0.04 -13.30 3.23
N PHE A 100 -0.92 -12.32 3.54
CA PHE A 100 -0.55 -11.19 4.41
C PHE A 100 -0.12 -11.65 5.81
N ASP A 101 -0.72 -12.72 6.34
CA ASP A 101 -0.46 -13.22 7.69
C ASP A 101 0.95 -13.81 7.84
N VAL A 102 1.50 -14.41 6.78
CA VAL A 102 2.78 -15.13 6.84
C VAL A 102 3.90 -14.56 5.96
N ALA A 103 3.61 -13.59 5.08
CA ALA A 103 4.60 -12.98 4.20
C ALA A 103 5.85 -12.50 4.95
N ARG A 104 7.01 -12.73 4.32
CA ARG A 104 8.35 -12.45 4.89
C ARG A 104 9.20 -11.51 4.03
N ASP A 105 8.76 -11.24 2.80
CA ASP A 105 9.43 -10.28 1.92
C ASP A 105 8.81 -8.88 2.12
N PRO A 106 9.57 -7.90 2.64
CA PRO A 106 9.01 -6.58 2.94
C PRO A 106 8.52 -5.82 1.70
N GLN A 107 9.18 -6.00 0.55
CA GLN A 107 8.85 -5.26 -0.67
C GLN A 107 7.52 -5.75 -1.24
N SER A 108 7.38 -7.06 -1.44
CA SER A 108 6.14 -7.67 -1.91
C SER A 108 4.99 -7.45 -0.94
N PHE A 109 5.26 -7.42 0.38
CA PHE A 109 4.25 -7.06 1.38
C PHE A 109 3.74 -5.62 1.21
N ARG A 110 4.65 -4.66 1.02
CA ARG A 110 4.30 -3.25 0.78
C ARG A 110 3.52 -3.09 -0.53
N ASP A 111 4.00 -3.72 -1.60
CA ASP A 111 3.36 -3.61 -2.91
C ASP A 111 1.97 -4.29 -2.89
N ALA A 112 1.78 -5.37 -2.13
CA ALA A 112 0.47 -5.98 -1.92
C ALA A 112 -0.47 -5.07 -1.14
N ILE A 113 0.02 -4.31 -0.14
CA ILE A 113 -0.76 -3.27 0.53
C ILE A 113 -1.21 -2.21 -0.49
N ASP A 114 -0.35 -1.81 -1.42
CA ASP A 114 -0.72 -0.87 -2.49
C ASP A 114 -1.84 -1.43 -3.38
N ARG A 115 -1.79 -2.72 -3.74
CA ARG A 115 -2.86 -3.38 -4.51
C ARG A 115 -4.16 -3.44 -3.73
N LEU A 116 -4.11 -3.82 -2.45
CA LEU A 116 -5.26 -3.82 -1.55
C LEU A 116 -5.90 -2.44 -1.48
N ILE A 117 -5.12 -1.38 -1.24
CA ILE A 117 -5.63 -0.01 -1.11
C ILE A 117 -6.27 0.50 -2.41
N ARG A 118 -5.83 0.02 -3.58
CA ARG A 118 -6.41 0.42 -4.87
C ARG A 118 -7.67 -0.36 -5.26
N SER A 119 -7.89 -1.54 -4.69
CA SER A 119 -9.03 -2.40 -5.03
C SER A 119 -10.17 -2.29 -4.01
N THR A 120 -11.27 -1.63 -4.39
CA THR A 120 -12.48 -1.54 -3.54
C THR A 120 -13.06 -2.92 -3.23
N THR A 121 -13.00 -3.85 -4.18
CA THR A 121 -13.45 -5.24 -4.03
C THR A 121 -12.65 -5.97 -2.95
N LEU A 122 -11.32 -5.91 -3.02
CA LEU A 122 -10.47 -6.54 -2.01
C LEU A 122 -10.72 -5.91 -0.64
N ARG A 123 -10.74 -4.57 -0.57
CA ARG A 123 -11.02 -3.89 0.70
C ARG A 123 -12.33 -4.35 1.32
N ALA A 124 -13.42 -4.35 0.56
CA ALA A 124 -14.73 -4.80 1.06
C ALA A 124 -14.72 -6.25 1.54
N ALA A 125 -13.97 -7.13 0.87
CA ALA A 125 -13.96 -8.56 1.17
C ALA A 125 -13.10 -8.94 2.38
N MET A 126 -11.94 -8.31 2.57
CA MET A 126 -10.95 -8.77 3.57
C MET A 126 -10.63 -7.77 4.69
N MET A 127 -11.25 -6.57 4.71
CA MET A 127 -10.90 -5.47 5.63
C MET A 127 -10.67 -5.92 7.07
N GLN A 128 -11.64 -6.65 7.65
CA GLN A 128 -11.58 -7.04 9.05
C GLN A 128 -10.36 -7.92 9.35
N ALA A 129 -10.06 -8.87 8.45
CA ALA A 129 -8.93 -9.78 8.62
C ALA A 129 -7.60 -9.06 8.44
N VAL A 130 -7.44 -8.26 7.37
CA VAL A 130 -6.19 -7.51 7.14
C VAL A 130 -5.90 -6.47 8.21
N VAL A 131 -6.92 -5.83 8.78
CA VAL A 131 -6.74 -4.90 9.91
C VAL A 131 -6.23 -5.63 11.15
N ALA A 132 -6.76 -6.82 11.44
CA ALA A 132 -6.29 -7.64 12.55
C ALA A 132 -4.82 -8.06 12.34
N ILE A 133 -4.48 -8.49 11.11
CA ILE A 133 -3.12 -8.86 10.73
C ILE A 133 -2.19 -7.66 10.87
N PHE A 134 -2.50 -6.51 10.27
CA PHE A 134 -1.62 -5.34 10.33
C PHE A 134 -1.43 -4.85 11.76
N THR A 135 -2.49 -4.82 12.58
CA THR A 135 -2.36 -4.47 14.01
C THR A 135 -1.36 -5.38 14.73
N ARG A 136 -1.41 -6.69 14.46
CA ARG A 136 -0.46 -7.66 15.02
C ARG A 136 0.96 -7.44 14.49
N ARG A 137 1.12 -7.35 13.16
CA ARG A 137 2.41 -7.20 12.48
C ARG A 137 3.16 -5.93 12.90
N VAL A 138 2.47 -4.82 13.19
CA VAL A 138 3.09 -3.59 13.72
C VAL A 138 3.93 -3.85 14.97
N ARG A 139 3.57 -4.86 15.78
CA ARG A 139 4.22 -5.19 17.05
C ARG A 139 5.33 -6.24 16.92
N GLU A 140 5.43 -6.89 15.77
CA GLU A 140 6.41 -7.94 15.49
C GLU A 140 7.67 -7.32 14.90
N ARG A 141 8.72 -7.19 15.72
CA ARG A 141 9.98 -6.50 15.37
C ARG A 141 11.21 -7.29 15.82
N GLY A 142 11.18 -8.61 15.67
CA GLY A 142 12.25 -9.51 16.14
C GLY A 142 13.47 -9.57 15.21
N SER A 143 13.35 -9.04 14.00
CA SER A 143 14.40 -8.99 12.99
C SER A 143 14.29 -7.73 12.12
N ASP A 144 15.31 -7.43 11.32
CA ASP A 144 15.30 -6.29 10.40
C ASP A 144 14.15 -6.38 9.37
N ARG A 145 13.87 -7.59 8.86
CA ARG A 145 12.77 -7.82 7.92
C ARG A 145 11.41 -7.57 8.58
N GLU A 146 11.21 -8.12 9.77
CA GLU A 146 9.98 -7.90 10.55
C GLU A 146 9.81 -6.42 10.91
N THR A 147 10.90 -5.72 11.22
CA THR A 147 10.91 -4.27 11.48
C THR A 147 10.39 -3.47 10.29
N LEU A 148 10.79 -3.82 9.06
CA LEU A 148 10.26 -3.19 7.85
C LEU A 148 8.80 -3.56 7.58
N ILE A 149 8.42 -4.84 7.77
CA ILE A 149 7.03 -5.28 7.63
C ILE A 149 6.13 -4.56 8.64
N ALA A 150 6.57 -4.39 9.89
CA ALA A 150 5.86 -3.64 10.91
C ALA A 150 5.62 -2.19 10.49
N ALA A 151 6.64 -1.55 9.91
CA ALA A 151 6.54 -0.19 9.38
C ALA A 151 5.52 -0.10 8.24
N TYR A 152 5.53 -1.04 7.30
CA TYR A 152 4.57 -1.09 6.19
C TYR A 152 3.16 -1.47 6.63
N ALA A 153 3.01 -2.33 7.64
CA ALA A 153 1.72 -2.63 8.23
C ALA A 153 1.09 -1.38 8.88
N LEU A 154 1.89 -0.56 9.56
CA LEU A 154 1.44 0.72 10.11
C LEU A 154 1.07 1.71 8.99
N GLU A 155 1.87 1.79 7.93
CA GLU A 155 1.55 2.58 6.74
C GLU A 155 0.23 2.12 6.11
N GLY A 156 -0.01 0.82 6.02
CA GLY A 156 -1.25 0.23 5.54
C GLY A 156 -2.45 0.63 6.40
N LEU A 157 -2.36 0.52 7.73
CA LEU A 157 -3.42 0.97 8.65
C LEU A 157 -3.70 2.48 8.50
N PHE A 158 -2.65 3.29 8.40
CA PHE A 158 -2.77 4.73 8.19
C PHE A 158 -3.51 5.06 6.89
N ARG A 159 -3.10 4.45 5.78
CA ARG A 159 -3.70 4.72 4.46
C ARG A 159 -5.13 4.20 4.36
N LEU A 160 -5.43 3.04 4.93
CA LEU A 160 -6.81 2.55 5.03
C LEU A 160 -7.69 3.50 5.87
N ALA A 161 -7.11 4.15 6.89
CA ALA A 161 -7.84 5.15 7.66
C ALA A 161 -8.08 6.47 6.89
N LEU A 162 -7.16 6.86 6.01
CA LEU A 162 -7.36 7.99 5.10
C LEU A 162 -8.49 7.73 4.08
N GLU A 163 -8.61 6.50 3.59
CA GLU A 163 -9.70 6.06 2.70
C GLU A 163 -11.05 5.92 3.42
N GLY A 164 -11.07 5.99 4.77
CA GLY A 164 -12.28 5.84 5.59
C GLY A 164 -12.69 4.39 5.86
N ASP A 165 -11.89 3.42 5.40
CA ASP A 165 -12.13 1.99 5.61
C ASP A 165 -11.77 1.53 7.04
N VAL A 166 -10.90 2.29 7.72
CA VAL A 166 -10.46 2.03 9.10
C VAL A 166 -10.67 3.29 9.95
N ASN A 167 -11.06 3.10 11.21
CA ASN A 167 -11.16 4.22 12.14
C ASN A 167 -9.76 4.83 12.39
N ARG A 168 -9.62 6.14 12.21
CA ARG A 168 -8.36 6.89 12.45
C ARG A 168 -7.72 6.63 13.82
N HIS A 169 -8.53 6.32 14.85
CA HIS A 169 -8.01 6.03 16.19
C HIS A 169 -7.14 4.76 16.23
N ARG A 170 -7.27 3.86 15.25
CA ARG A 170 -6.49 2.62 15.18
C ARG A 170 -5.01 2.88 14.88
N PRO A 171 -4.61 3.52 13.76
CA PRO A 171 -3.22 3.89 13.55
C PRO A 171 -2.72 4.92 14.57
N LEU A 172 -3.57 5.84 15.05
CA LEU A 172 -3.18 6.83 16.08
C LEU A 172 -2.74 6.16 17.40
N LEU A 173 -3.45 5.11 17.84
CA LEU A 173 -3.06 4.37 19.03
C LEU A 173 -1.67 3.75 18.89
N GLU A 174 -1.42 3.08 17.77
CA GLU A 174 -0.12 2.44 17.51
C GLU A 174 1.01 3.49 17.38
N LEU A 175 0.73 4.69 16.84
CA LEU A 175 1.68 5.79 16.78
C LEU A 175 1.98 6.37 18.17
N ALA A 176 0.96 6.71 18.96
CA ALA A 176 1.11 7.38 20.25
C ALA A 176 1.97 6.58 21.26
N GLU A 177 1.90 5.25 21.17
CA GLU A 177 2.60 4.31 22.05
C GLU A 177 4.07 4.04 21.65
N VAL A 178 4.57 4.56 20.52
CA VAL A 178 5.94 4.27 20.07
C VAL A 178 6.97 4.89 21.02
N ALA A 179 7.82 4.05 21.60
CA ALA A 179 8.95 4.46 22.45
C ALA A 179 10.18 4.90 21.63
N SER A 180 11.12 5.61 22.26
CA SER A 180 12.35 6.07 21.59
C SER A 180 13.38 4.96 21.35
N ASP A 181 13.28 3.83 22.06
CA ASP A 181 14.20 2.69 21.99
C ASP A 181 13.80 1.64 20.93
N VAL A 182 12.76 1.90 20.13
CA VAL A 182 12.40 1.04 19.00
C VAL A 182 13.49 1.05 17.92
N PRO A 183 13.57 0.01 17.07
CA PRO A 183 14.58 -0.04 16.00
C PRO A 183 14.54 1.19 15.10
N GLY A 184 15.72 1.75 14.77
CA GLY A 184 15.83 3.03 14.07
C GLY A 184 15.15 3.08 12.69
N ALA A 185 15.23 1.98 11.93
CA ALA A 185 14.53 1.87 10.65
C ALA A 185 12.99 1.99 10.80
N PHE A 186 12.42 1.42 11.86
CA PHE A 186 10.99 1.56 12.17
C PHE A 186 10.69 2.96 12.70
N ALA A 187 11.51 3.49 13.61
CA ALA A 187 11.35 4.84 14.16
C ALA A 187 11.32 5.92 13.06
N ARG A 188 12.20 5.85 12.06
CA ARG A 188 12.17 6.77 10.90
C ARG A 188 10.83 6.71 10.16
N HIS A 189 10.34 5.51 9.88
CA HIS A 189 9.07 5.35 9.15
C HIS A 189 7.88 5.83 9.97
N VAL A 190 7.88 5.55 11.28
CA VAL A 190 6.90 6.06 12.24
C VAL A 190 6.91 7.58 12.29
N ALA A 191 8.07 8.22 12.36
CA ALA A 191 8.16 9.68 12.38
C ALA A 191 7.50 10.29 11.13
N LYS A 192 7.80 9.73 9.96
CA LYS A 192 7.19 10.15 8.70
C LYS A 192 5.67 9.97 8.67
N ILE A 193 5.18 8.80 9.09
CA ILE A 193 3.74 8.52 9.18
C ILE A 193 3.08 9.45 10.20
N GLY A 194 3.71 9.69 11.35
CA GLY A 194 3.21 10.55 12.40
C GLY A 194 3.07 12.00 11.96
N GLY A 195 4.06 12.54 11.23
CA GLY A 195 3.96 13.87 10.63
C GLY A 195 2.85 13.96 9.58
N ALA A 196 2.71 12.95 8.72
CA ALA A 196 1.61 12.88 7.76
C ALA A 196 0.23 12.79 8.45
N ALA A 197 0.11 11.98 9.51
CA ALA A 197 -1.10 11.84 10.31
C ALA A 197 -1.44 13.15 11.05
N PHE A 198 -0.44 13.89 11.52
CA PHE A 198 -0.64 15.18 12.16
C PHE A 198 -1.22 16.18 11.15
N HIS A 199 -0.68 16.24 9.93
CA HIS A 199 -1.22 17.10 8.89
C HIS A 199 -2.64 16.70 8.46
N ALA A 200 -2.98 15.41 8.51
CA ALA A 200 -4.32 14.93 8.17
C ALA A 200 -5.36 15.18 9.28
N TRP A 201 -4.98 15.04 10.55
CA TRP A 201 -5.93 14.95 11.67
C TRP A 201 -5.70 15.93 12.83
N GLY A 202 -4.53 16.57 12.92
CA GLY A 202 -4.22 17.65 13.86
C GLY A 202 -4.05 17.23 15.32
N ASP A 203 -3.77 15.94 15.60
CA ASP A 203 -3.69 15.40 16.95
C ASP A 203 -2.35 15.73 17.65
N ASP A 204 -2.40 16.37 18.83
CA ASP A 204 -1.22 16.78 19.61
C ASP A 204 -0.42 15.59 20.16
N ASP A 205 -1.05 14.42 20.35
CA ASP A 205 -0.34 13.22 20.80
C ASP A 205 0.72 12.78 19.78
N LEU A 206 0.53 13.11 18.49
CA LEU A 206 1.52 12.87 17.44
C LEU A 206 2.74 13.77 17.58
N LEU A 207 2.58 15.01 18.02
CA LEU A 207 3.72 15.88 18.30
C LEU A 207 4.49 15.41 19.53
N THR A 208 3.78 14.89 20.54
CA THR A 208 4.40 14.27 21.72
C THR A 208 5.21 13.04 21.32
N MET A 209 4.66 12.19 20.45
CA MET A 209 5.37 11.05 19.86
C MET A 209 6.60 11.49 19.07
N LEU A 210 6.49 12.47 18.18
CA LEU A 210 7.62 12.96 17.40
C LEU A 210 8.72 13.55 18.29
N HIS A 211 8.37 14.29 19.35
CA HIS A 211 9.34 14.77 20.33
C HIS A 211 10.09 13.61 21.00
N ARG A 212 9.40 12.52 21.34
CA ARG A 212 10.04 11.33 21.90
C ARG A 212 11.04 10.70 20.92
N LEU A 213 10.71 10.68 19.63
CA LEU A 213 11.61 10.14 18.59
C LEU A 213 12.84 11.01 18.31
N LEU A 214 12.91 12.24 18.82
CA LEU A 214 14.15 13.03 18.81
C LEU A 214 15.27 12.39 19.64
N ASP A 215 14.93 11.50 20.58
CA ASP A 215 15.89 10.75 21.39
C ASP A 215 16.34 9.43 20.71
N ASN A 216 15.85 9.14 19.50
CA ASN A 216 16.29 8.01 18.69
C ASN A 216 17.30 8.50 17.63
N PRO A 217 18.59 8.13 17.71
CA PRO A 217 19.62 8.69 16.83
C PRO A 217 19.39 8.48 15.33
N GLU A 218 18.76 7.35 14.96
CA GLU A 218 18.49 7.04 13.56
C GLU A 218 17.23 7.75 13.03
N ALA A 219 16.31 8.14 13.91
CA ALA A 219 15.07 8.82 13.55
C ALA A 219 15.05 10.32 13.85
N GLU A 220 16.04 10.84 14.58
CA GLU A 220 16.14 12.25 14.98
C GLU A 220 15.94 13.20 13.80
N GLY A 221 16.63 12.94 12.68
CA GLY A 221 16.52 13.77 11.48
C GLY A 221 15.09 13.85 10.92
N GLU A 222 14.41 12.71 10.80
CA GLU A 222 13.02 12.66 10.29
C GLU A 222 12.04 13.26 11.31
N ALA A 223 12.20 12.95 12.60
CA ALA A 223 11.34 13.46 13.67
C ALA A 223 11.44 14.98 13.78
N ALA A 224 12.66 15.53 13.73
CA ALA A 224 12.89 16.97 13.73
C ALA A 224 12.29 17.63 12.48
N PHE A 225 12.43 17.00 11.32
CA PHE A 225 11.86 17.52 10.07
C PHE A 225 10.32 17.59 10.13
N GLU A 226 9.66 16.51 10.54
CA GLU A 226 8.19 16.47 10.63
C GLU A 226 7.65 17.39 11.74
N LEU A 227 8.35 17.53 12.88
CA LEU A 227 8.03 18.57 13.87
C LEU A 227 8.17 19.98 13.27
N GLY A 228 9.24 20.23 12.51
CA GLY A 228 9.46 21.51 11.84
C GLY A 228 8.29 21.87 10.91
N ARG A 229 7.82 20.89 10.11
CA ARG A 229 6.64 21.06 9.24
C ARG A 229 5.35 21.31 10.04
N ALA A 230 5.15 20.60 11.14
CA ALA A 230 4.00 20.81 12.02
C ALA A 230 3.97 22.21 12.64
N HIS A 231 5.12 22.68 13.15
CA HIS A 231 5.27 24.02 13.70
C HIS A 231 5.12 25.11 12.65
N LEU A 232 5.66 24.90 11.45
CA LEU A 232 5.49 25.81 10.32
C LEU A 232 4.00 25.96 9.95
N ALA A 233 3.28 24.84 9.80
CA ALA A 233 1.85 24.88 9.49
C ALA A 233 1.06 25.65 10.56
N ARG A 234 1.32 25.38 11.85
CA ARG A 234 0.68 26.11 12.96
C ARG A 234 1.03 27.60 12.99
N ALA A 235 2.27 27.95 12.65
CA ALA A 235 2.71 29.34 12.60
C ALA A 235 1.93 30.12 11.55
N LEU A 236 1.72 29.52 10.37
CA LEU A 236 0.98 30.14 9.27
C LEU A 236 -0.52 30.33 9.59
N ASP A 237 -1.07 29.54 10.51
CA ASP A 237 -2.43 29.69 11.04
C ASP A 237 -2.51 30.61 12.28
N GLY A 238 -1.42 31.28 12.65
CA GLY A 238 -1.32 32.14 13.83
C GLY A 238 -2.27 33.34 13.79
N LYS A 239 -2.92 33.65 14.93
CA LYS A 239 -3.88 34.76 15.04
C LYS A 239 -3.25 36.15 15.17
N ASP A 240 -1.97 36.19 15.52
CA ASP A 240 -1.21 37.43 15.69
C ASP A 240 0.26 37.23 15.28
N LEU A 241 0.92 38.36 15.05
CA LEU A 241 2.31 38.37 14.57
C LEU A 241 3.28 37.70 15.55
N ALA A 242 3.03 37.74 16.86
CA ALA A 242 3.90 37.13 17.84
C ALA A 242 3.82 35.59 17.76
N ALA A 243 2.61 35.04 17.63
CA ALA A 243 2.39 33.61 17.42
C ALA A 243 3.01 33.12 16.11
N ILE A 244 2.86 33.90 15.02
CA ILE A 244 3.46 33.60 13.72
C ILE A 244 5.00 33.54 13.86
N LEU A 245 5.63 34.60 14.38
CA LEU A 245 7.09 34.67 14.48
C LEU A 245 7.66 33.57 15.40
N GLY A 246 7.04 33.33 16.56
CA GLY A 246 7.50 32.29 17.47
C GLY A 246 7.40 30.88 16.86
N GLY A 247 6.33 30.62 16.10
CA GLY A 247 6.16 29.35 15.40
C GLY A 247 7.18 29.16 14.26
N LEU A 248 7.46 30.22 13.50
CA LEU A 248 8.49 30.20 12.44
C LEU A 248 9.89 29.99 13.01
N ASP A 249 10.23 30.63 14.12
CA ASP A 249 11.52 30.43 14.80
C ASP A 249 11.67 28.99 15.30
N THR A 250 10.61 28.41 15.87
CA THR A 250 10.61 27.02 16.33
C THR A 250 10.80 26.06 15.14
N ALA A 251 10.06 26.27 14.05
CA ALA A 251 10.19 25.46 12.84
C ALA A 251 11.61 25.53 12.27
N ARG A 252 12.21 26.73 12.22
CA ARG A 252 13.59 26.91 11.75
C ARG A 252 14.60 26.10 12.57
N LEU A 253 14.51 26.16 13.91
CA LEU A 253 15.41 25.41 14.79
C LEU A 253 15.29 23.89 14.58
N LEU A 254 14.06 23.41 14.34
CA LEU A 254 13.80 22.00 14.07
C LEU A 254 14.34 21.56 12.70
N PHE A 255 14.21 22.38 11.66
CA PHE A 255 14.83 22.10 10.37
C PHE A 255 16.35 22.11 10.43
N GLU A 256 16.95 23.01 11.22
CA GLU A 256 18.39 23.04 11.47
C GLU A 256 18.86 21.75 12.16
N ARG A 257 18.14 21.30 13.19
CA ARG A 257 18.40 20.02 13.86
C ARG A 257 18.26 18.84 12.90
N ALA A 258 17.23 18.84 12.05
CA ALA A 258 17.02 17.78 11.05
C ALA A 258 18.22 17.67 10.09
N ARG A 259 18.75 18.81 9.63
CA ARG A 259 19.92 18.88 8.77
C ARG A 259 21.20 18.43 9.47
N GLU A 260 21.36 18.73 10.77
CA GLU A 260 22.54 18.33 11.54
C GLU A 260 22.56 16.84 11.85
N ALA A 261 21.39 16.23 12.04
CA ALA A 261 21.27 14.79 12.26
C ALA A 261 21.39 13.96 10.97
N ASP A 262 21.13 14.56 9.80
CA ASP A 262 21.12 13.88 8.51
C ASP A 262 21.56 14.83 7.38
N ASP A 263 22.84 14.72 6.99
CA ASP A 263 23.47 15.60 6.00
C ASP A 263 22.86 15.50 4.59
N ASP A 264 22.15 14.40 4.27
CA ASP A 264 21.53 14.15 2.97
C ASP A 264 20.13 14.80 2.83
N ARG A 265 19.64 15.53 3.86
CA ARG A 265 18.34 16.24 3.87
C ARG A 265 18.32 17.53 3.06
N SER A 266 18.35 17.38 1.73
CA SER A 266 18.13 18.51 0.80
C SER A 266 16.77 19.19 0.96
N ASP A 267 15.76 18.46 1.43
CA ASP A 267 14.42 18.94 1.75
C ASP A 267 14.42 19.89 2.97
N ALA A 268 15.12 19.56 4.05
CA ALA A 268 15.27 20.45 5.21
C ALA A 268 16.00 21.75 4.84
N ARG A 269 17.01 21.67 3.96
CA ARG A 269 17.75 22.85 3.48
C ARG A 269 16.86 23.84 2.74
N ALA A 270 15.87 23.38 1.99
CA ALA A 270 14.95 24.25 1.26
C ALA A 270 14.16 25.19 2.19
N TYR A 271 13.87 24.77 3.43
CA TYR A 271 13.17 25.60 4.42
C TYR A 271 14.10 26.58 5.16
N ILE A 272 15.41 26.34 5.14
CA ILE A 272 16.40 27.18 5.81
C ILE A 272 16.94 28.24 4.84
N ASP A 273 17.01 27.94 3.54
CA ASP A 273 17.57 28.84 2.54
C ASP A 273 16.71 30.10 2.33
N ARG A 274 17.22 31.23 2.84
CA ARG A 274 16.66 32.59 2.81
C ARG A 274 16.38 33.20 1.42
N ARG A 275 16.42 32.42 0.34
CA ARG A 275 16.07 32.92 -1.01
C ARG A 275 14.60 32.74 -1.39
N LEU A 276 13.80 32.09 -0.53
CA LEU A 276 12.39 31.77 -0.79
C LEU A 276 11.39 32.43 0.18
N ILE A 277 11.84 33.26 1.13
CA ILE A 277 11.01 34.06 2.03
C ILE A 277 11.39 35.54 1.88
#